data_AF-A0A652ZSE1-F1
#
_entry.id   AF-A0A652ZSE1-F1
#
_cell.length_a   1.000
_cell.length_b   1.000
_cell.length_c   1.000
_cell.angle_alpha   90.00
_cell.angle_beta   90.00
_cell.angle_gamma   90.00
#
_symmetry.space_group_name_H-M   'P 1'
#
loop_
_entity.id
_entity.type
_entity.pdbx_description
1 polymer ?
#
loop_
_entity_poly.entity_id
_entity_poly.type
_entity_poly.pdbx_seq_one_letter_code
_entity_poly.pdbx_strand_id
1 'polypeptide(L)'
;MEKDKRRNGKRISEDKTRPWHPVSLVIECDTQEEIDYYWGKLSYVPEAEQCGWLQDKYGLSWQVVPADLSRMLINGTPEQRKSVTEKYMDMKKFNIKEIKDAFDKKRI
;
A
#
# COMPACT_ATOMS: atom_id res chain seq x y z
N MET A 1 -7.39 8.17 26.10
CA MET A 1 -7.42 6.72 26.39
C MET A 1 -7.05 5.98 25.12
N GLU A 2 -5.77 5.70 24.94
CA GLU A 2 -5.28 4.90 23.82
C GLU A 2 -5.50 3.42 24.17
N LYS A 3 -6.31 2.71 23.37
CA LYS A 3 -6.61 1.30 23.65
C LYS A 3 -5.34 0.50 23.40
N ASP A 4 -4.75 0.00 24.49
CA ASP A 4 -3.60 -0.91 24.52
C ASP A 4 -3.90 -2.13 23.63
N LYS A 5 -3.49 -2.06 22.36
CA LYS A 5 -3.72 -3.14 21.40
C LYS A 5 -2.73 -4.24 21.76
N ARG A 6 -3.23 -5.31 22.35
CA ARG A 6 -2.46 -6.53 22.63
C ARG A 6 -2.80 -7.57 21.57
N ARG A 7 -1.79 -8.20 20.97
CA ARG A 7 -1.97 -9.36 20.08
C ARG A 7 -1.23 -10.54 20.70
N ASN A 8 -1.94 -11.65 20.93
CA ASN A 8 -1.43 -12.84 21.62
C ASN A 8 -0.73 -12.55 22.97
N GLY A 9 -1.34 -11.69 23.79
CA GLY A 9 -0.88 -11.43 25.16
C GLY A 9 0.41 -10.61 25.30
N LYS A 10 1.10 -10.27 24.20
CA LYS A 10 2.25 -9.37 24.22
C LYS A 10 1.83 -7.95 23.86
N ARG A 11 2.41 -6.96 24.57
CA ARG A 11 2.34 -5.56 24.14
C ARG A 11 3.02 -5.46 22.79
N ILE A 12 2.34 -4.80 21.86
CA ILE A 12 2.85 -4.58 20.51
C ILE A 12 4.25 -3.91 20.53
N SER A 13 4.53 -3.10 21.56
CA SER A 13 5.83 -2.44 21.79
C SER A 13 7.01 -3.39 22.09
N GLU A 14 6.77 -4.67 22.38
CA GLU A 14 7.81 -5.63 22.81
C GLU A 14 8.10 -6.71 21.75
N ASP A 15 7.44 -6.66 20.59
CA ASP A 15 7.72 -7.56 19.48
C ASP A 15 8.99 -7.12 18.72
N LYS A 16 10.15 -7.61 19.14
CA LYS A 16 11.46 -7.36 18.50
C LYS A 16 11.63 -8.05 17.13
N THR A 17 10.65 -8.85 16.69
CA THR A 17 10.74 -9.64 15.44
C THR A 17 10.24 -8.91 14.21
N ARG A 18 9.53 -7.79 14.41
CA ARG A 18 9.13 -6.87 13.34
C ARG A 18 9.68 -5.51 13.71
N PRO A 19 10.61 -4.92 12.92
CA PRO A 19 10.94 -3.52 13.13
C PRO A 19 9.65 -2.72 12.90
N TRP A 20 9.04 -2.26 13.99
CA TRP A 20 7.96 -1.28 13.93
C TRP A 20 8.57 -0.01 13.36
N HIS A 21 8.31 0.26 12.09
CA HIS A 21 8.55 1.57 11.49
C HIS A 21 7.27 2.39 11.70
N PRO A 22 7.17 3.22 12.76
CA PRO A 22 5.98 4.03 13.01
C PRO A 22 5.72 5.08 11.93
N VAL A 23 6.70 5.27 11.03
CA VAL A 23 6.67 6.25 9.95
C VAL A 23 6.88 5.50 8.64
N SER A 24 6.04 5.82 7.67
CA SER A 24 6.21 5.46 6.27
C SER A 24 6.10 6.72 5.42
N LEU A 25 6.86 6.78 4.34
CA LEU A 25 6.78 7.85 3.37
C LEU A 25 5.90 7.41 2.21
N VAL A 26 5.04 8.30 1.74
CA VAL A 26 4.13 8.03 0.62
C VAL A 26 4.66 8.77 -0.61
N ILE A 27 4.79 8.07 -1.72
CA ILE A 27 5.08 8.64 -3.04
C ILE A 27 3.85 8.42 -3.90
N GLU A 28 3.20 9.52 -4.27
CA GLU A 28 2.11 9.53 -5.24
C GLU A 28 2.71 9.57 -6.64
N CYS A 29 2.34 8.59 -7.47
CA CYS A 29 2.79 8.48 -8.85
C CYS A 29 1.61 8.67 -9.81
N ASP A 30 1.79 9.47 -10.86
CA ASP A 30 0.77 9.71 -11.88
C ASP A 30 0.85 8.67 -13.01
N THR A 31 2.04 8.14 -13.25
CA THR A 31 2.32 7.21 -14.36
C THR A 31 2.85 5.85 -13.87
N GLN A 32 2.65 4.82 -14.69
CA GLN A 32 3.18 3.49 -14.39
C GLN A 32 4.72 3.47 -14.42
N GLU A 33 5.32 4.32 -15.25
CA GLU A 33 6.78 4.48 -15.37
C GLU A 33 7.40 5.00 -14.08
N GLU A 34 6.75 5.96 -13.41
CA GLU A 34 7.18 6.45 -12.09
C GLU A 34 7.09 5.35 -11.04
N ILE A 35 5.98 4.60 -11.02
CA ILE A 35 5.83 3.45 -10.11
C ILE A 35 6.96 2.46 -10.33
N ASP A 36 7.24 2.08 -11.58
CA ASP A 36 8.29 1.12 -11.90
C ASP A 36 9.68 1.65 -11.56
N TYR A 37 9.93 2.95 -11.76
CA TYR A 37 11.17 3.62 -11.40
C TYR A 37 11.40 3.60 -9.88
N TYR A 38 10.43 4.06 -9.08
CA TYR A 38 10.55 4.07 -7.62
C TYR A 38 10.58 2.67 -7.04
N TRP A 39 9.76 1.76 -7.57
CA TRP A 39 9.75 0.37 -7.18
C TRP A 39 11.13 -0.25 -7.38
N GLY A 40 11.74 -0.11 -8.56
CA GLY A 40 13.05 -0.70 -8.85
C GLY A 40 14.21 -0.08 -8.05
N LYS A 41 14.06 1.14 -7.52
CA LYS A 41 15.11 1.82 -6.73
C LYS A 41 14.99 1.58 -5.24
N LEU A 42 13.77 1.46 -4.75
CA LEU A 42 13.49 1.39 -3.32
C LEU A 42 13.18 -0.05 -2.86
N SER A 43 12.84 -0.97 -3.75
CA SER A 43 12.73 -2.42 -3.50
C SER A 43 14.10 -3.01 -3.18
N TYR A 44 14.47 -3.01 -1.90
CA TYR A 44 15.71 -3.66 -1.44
C TYR A 44 15.42 -4.93 -0.63
N VAL A 45 14.27 -4.99 0.04
CA VAL A 45 13.83 -6.14 0.86
C VAL A 45 12.52 -6.71 0.32
N PRO A 46 12.57 -7.78 -0.51
CA PRO A 46 11.39 -8.35 -1.16
C PRO A 46 10.34 -8.89 -0.19
N GLU A 47 10.74 -9.33 1.01
CA GLU A 47 9.83 -9.83 2.05
C GLU A 47 9.01 -8.71 2.71
N ALA A 48 9.47 -7.46 2.62
CA ALA A 48 8.74 -6.29 3.10
C ALA A 48 7.70 -5.78 2.10
N GLU A 49 7.63 -6.36 0.89
CA GLU A 49 6.78 -5.88 -0.18
C GLU A 49 5.36 -6.40 -0.13
N GLN A 50 4.41 -5.51 0.15
CA GLN A 50 2.99 -5.86 0.18
C GLN A 50 2.11 -4.63 -0.08
N CYS A 51 1.14 -4.73 -1.00
CA CYS A 51 0.15 -3.67 -1.27
C CYS A 51 0.76 -2.28 -1.52
N GLY A 52 1.84 -2.19 -2.29
CA GLY A 52 2.56 -0.94 -2.55
C GLY A 52 3.60 -0.55 -1.50
N TRP A 53 3.69 -1.29 -0.40
CA TRP A 53 4.71 -1.11 0.61
C TRP A 53 6.01 -1.73 0.13
N LEU A 54 7.11 -1.08 0.46
CA LEU A 54 8.45 -1.54 0.17
C LEU A 54 9.44 -0.93 1.17
N GLN A 55 10.60 -1.53 1.28
CA GLN A 55 11.65 -1.09 2.20
C GLN A 55 12.97 -0.89 1.46
N ASP A 56 13.57 0.28 1.67
CA ASP A 56 14.86 0.63 1.11
C ASP A 56 16.03 -0.02 1.87
N LYS A 57 17.24 0.14 1.32
CA LYS A 57 18.48 -0.38 1.92
C LYS A 57 18.83 0.19 3.30
N TYR A 58 18.18 1.27 3.71
CA TYR A 58 18.38 1.92 5.01
C TYR A 58 17.33 1.48 6.04
N GLY A 59 16.38 0.63 5.64
CA GLY A 59 15.30 0.14 6.49
C GLY A 59 14.06 1.04 6.50
N LEU A 60 14.02 2.10 5.70
CA LEU A 60 12.86 3.01 5.66
C LEU A 60 11.72 2.39 4.88
N SER A 61 10.50 2.49 5.43
CA SER A 61 9.28 2.04 4.77
C SER A 61 8.72 3.10 3.83
N TRP A 62 8.45 2.70 2.60
CA TRP A 62 7.89 3.52 1.55
C TRP A 62 6.58 2.91 1.06
N GLN A 63 5.64 3.75 0.68
CA GLN A 63 4.39 3.39 0.03
C GLN A 63 4.37 4.08 -1.33
N VAL A 64 4.54 3.31 -2.39
CA VAL A 64 4.40 3.81 -3.76
C VAL A 64 2.96 3.59 -4.16
N VAL A 65 2.18 4.66 -4.29
CA VAL A 65 0.74 4.61 -4.56
C VAL A 65 0.41 5.42 -5.81
N PRO A 66 -0.57 5.00 -6.63
CA PRO A 66 -1.09 5.85 -7.70
C PRO A 66 -1.79 7.08 -7.12
N ALA A 67 -1.52 8.28 -7.64
CA ALA A 67 -2.17 9.52 -7.19
C ALA A 67 -3.71 9.43 -7.30
N ASP A 68 -4.19 8.80 -8.38
CA ASP A 68 -5.61 8.55 -8.60
C ASP A 68 -6.23 7.60 -7.57
N LEU A 69 -5.46 6.69 -6.96
CA LEU A 69 -5.99 5.69 -6.01
C LEU A 69 -6.60 6.37 -4.79
N SER A 70 -5.89 7.32 -4.18
CA SER A 70 -6.37 8.10 -3.03
C SER A 70 -7.67 8.82 -3.38
N ARG A 71 -7.73 9.42 -4.58
CA ARG A 71 -8.92 10.14 -5.08
C ARG A 71 -10.10 9.20 -5.31
N MET A 72 -9.88 8.01 -5.88
CA MET A 72 -10.90 6.98 -6.12
C MET A 72 -11.46 6.43 -4.81
N LEU A 73 -10.60 6.22 -3.80
CA LEU A 73 -11.03 5.71 -2.50
C LEU A 73 -11.82 6.74 -1.68
N ILE A 74 -11.56 8.03 -1.88
CA ILE A 74 -12.30 9.11 -1.21
C ILE A 74 -13.64 9.39 -1.91
N ASN A 75 -13.64 9.48 -3.25
CA ASN A 75 -14.81 9.96 -4.02
C ASN A 75 -15.67 8.82 -4.62
N GLY A 76 -15.18 7.58 -4.62
CA GLY A 76 -15.87 6.44 -5.20
C GLY A 76 -17.08 5.96 -4.41
N THR A 77 -18.01 5.29 -5.09
CA THR A 77 -19.12 4.60 -4.42
C THR A 77 -18.61 3.45 -3.54
N PRO A 78 -19.38 2.95 -2.56
CA PRO A 78 -18.99 1.80 -1.74
C PRO A 78 -18.56 0.57 -2.57
N GLU A 79 -19.23 0.33 -3.70
CA GLU A 79 -18.95 -0.81 -4.59
C GLU A 79 -17.65 -0.62 -5.36
N GLN A 80 -17.40 0.58 -5.90
CA GLN A 80 -16.14 0.89 -6.59
C GLN A 80 -14.95 0.78 -5.65
N ARG A 81 -15.09 1.31 -4.43
CA ARG A 81 -14.06 1.23 -3.39
C ARG A 81 -13.75 -0.22 -3.03
N LYS A 82 -14.79 -1.06 -2.90
CA LYS A 82 -14.62 -2.49 -2.64
C LYS A 82 -13.86 -3.19 -3.78
N SER A 83 -14.26 -2.95 -5.04
CA SER A 83 -13.60 -3.54 -6.22
C SER A 83 -12.12 -3.15 -6.31
N VAL A 84 -11.82 -1.86 -6.13
CA VAL A 84 -10.44 -1.35 -6.09
C VAL A 84 -9.66 -1.97 -4.93
N THR A 85 -10.27 -2.05 -3.74
CA THR A 85 -9.66 -2.65 -2.55
C THR A 85 -9.30 -4.11 -2.75
N GLU A 86 -10.23 -4.93 -3.24
CA GLU A 86 -9.99 -6.34 -3.54
C GLU A 86 -8.86 -6.49 -4.57
N LYS A 87 -8.84 -5.64 -5.60
CA LYS A 87 -7.87 -5.72 -6.67
C LYS A 87 -6.45 -5.41 -6.22
N TYR A 88 -6.25 -4.37 -5.40
CA TYR A 88 -4.90 -4.03 -4.94
C TYR A 88 -4.41 -4.87 -3.75
N MET A 89 -5.31 -5.52 -2.99
CA MET A 89 -4.88 -6.39 -1.88
C MET A 89 -4.12 -7.63 -2.35
N ASP A 90 -4.41 -8.13 -3.56
CA ASP A 90 -3.68 -9.25 -4.17
C ASP A 90 -2.40 -8.81 -4.89
N MET A 91 -2.15 -7.50 -5.01
CA MET A 91 -1.01 -6.96 -5.73
C MET A 91 0.12 -6.58 -4.78
N LYS A 92 1.35 -6.94 -5.16
CA LYS A 92 2.55 -6.37 -4.53
C LYS A 92 2.78 -4.96 -5.05
N LYS A 93 2.95 -4.82 -6.36
CA LYS A 93 3.12 -3.56 -7.08
C LYS A 93 1.80 -3.11 -7.69
N PHE A 94 1.42 -1.86 -7.51
CA PHE A 94 0.22 -1.32 -8.12
C PHE A 94 0.35 -1.20 -9.64
N ASN A 95 -0.71 -1.61 -10.33
CA ASN A 95 -0.90 -1.37 -11.75
C ASN A 95 -2.00 -0.33 -11.93
N ILE A 96 -1.65 0.87 -12.41
CA ILE A 96 -2.60 1.99 -12.54
C ILE A 96 -3.75 1.61 -13.46
N LYS A 97 -3.47 0.88 -14.55
CA LYS A 97 -4.49 0.47 -15.52
C LYS A 97 -5.47 -0.51 -14.88
N GLU A 98 -5.00 -1.53 -14.19
CA GLU A 98 -5.89 -2.51 -13.56
C GLU A 98 -6.76 -1.90 -12.44
N ILE A 99 -6.22 -0.93 -11.70
CA ILE A 99 -6.96 -0.20 -10.66
C ILE A 99 -8.05 0.67 -11.28
N LYS A 100 -7.73 1.40 -12.34
CA LYS A 100 -8.70 2.19 -13.12
C LYS A 100 -9.78 1.30 -13.70
N ASP A 101 -9.41 0.20 -14.34
CA ASP A 101 -10.34 -0.78 -14.90
C ASP A 101 -11.24 -1.38 -13.80
N ALA A 102 -10.73 -1.61 -12.59
CA ALA A 102 -11.51 -2.10 -11.45
C ALA A 102 -12.45 -1.04 -10.85
N PHE A 103 -12.09 0.24 -10.94
CA PHE A 103 -12.93 1.36 -10.52
C PHE A 103 -14.08 1.64 -11.51
N ASP A 104 -13.80 1.52 -12.81
CA ASP A 104 -14.76 1.75 -13.89
C ASP A 104 -15.67 0.55 -14.17
N LYS A 105 -15.43 -0.59 -13.51
CA LYS A 105 -16.23 -1.81 -13.61
C LYS A 105 -17.63 -1.60 -13.01
N LYS A 106 -18.49 -0.85 -13.70
CA LYS A 106 -19.94 -0.95 -13.57
C LYS A 106 -20.30 -2.39 -13.93
N ARG A 107 -20.77 -3.17 -12.95
CA ARG A 107 -21.47 -4.42 -13.28
C ARG A 107 -22.67 -4.03 -14.15
N ILE A 108 -22.61 -4.42 -15.43
CA ILE A 108 -23.77 -4.51 -16.31
C ILE A 108 -24.68 -5.61 -15.77
#